data_AF-A0A838WX65-F1
#
_entry.id   AF-A0A838WX65-F1
#
_cell.length_a   1.000
_cell.length_b   1.000
_cell.length_c   1.000
_cell.angle_alpha   90.00
_cell.angle_beta   90.00
_cell.angle_gamma   90.00
#
_symmetry.space_group_name_H-M   'P 1'
#
loop_
_entity.id
_entity.type
_entity.pdbx_description
1 polymer ?
#
loop_
_entity_poly.entity_id
_entity_poly.type
_entity_poly.pdbx_seq_one_letter_code
_entity_poly.pdbx_strand_id
1 'polypeptide(L)'
;TQERAVRMYFERLEEGDISKAGARREIGELLGVKESTLRNWIRKQEKQAEAPEPGSLSYQQLQAAYDEQAKEVAKLRRANEILKTASAFFAQAELDRKLR
;
A
#
# COMPACT_ATOMS: atom_id res chain seq x y z
N THR A 1 -5.15 -18.19 -18.00
CA THR A 1 -5.44 -19.27 -17.02
C THR A 1 -5.72 -18.75 -15.62
N GLN A 2 -4.91 -17.83 -15.08
CA GLN A 2 -5.14 -17.21 -13.75
C GLN A 2 -6.51 -16.52 -13.62
N GLU A 3 -6.86 -15.60 -14.51
CA GLU A 3 -8.11 -14.83 -14.44
C GLU A 3 -9.35 -15.75 -14.44
N ARG A 4 -9.33 -16.79 -15.28
CA ARG A 4 -10.38 -17.81 -15.31
C ARG A 4 -10.51 -18.54 -13.97
N ALA A 5 -9.38 -18.93 -13.36
CA ALA A 5 -9.39 -19.64 -12.08
C ALA A 5 -9.96 -18.78 -10.95
N VAL A 6 -9.60 -17.50 -10.91
CA VAL A 6 -10.12 -16.59 -9.89
C VAL A 6 -11.59 -16.27 -10.12
N ARG A 7 -12.03 -16.11 -11.38
CA ARG A 7 -13.44 -15.95 -11.71
C ARG A 7 -14.27 -17.14 -11.27
N MET A 8 -13.86 -18.37 -11.61
CA MET A 8 -14.55 -19.59 -11.19
C MET A 8 -14.62 -19.74 -9.66
N TYR A 9 -13.59 -19.28 -8.94
CA TYR A 9 -13.63 -19.23 -7.48
C TYR A 9 -14.70 -18.26 -6.94
N PHE A 10 -14.84 -17.08 -7.53
CA PHE A 10 -15.87 -16.12 -7.11
C PHE A 10 -17.27 -16.59 -7.50
N GLU A 11 -17.47 -17.11 -8.71
CA GLU A 11 -18.73 -17.74 -9.15
C GLU A 11 -19.15 -18.86 -8.19
N ARG A 12 -18.22 -19.76 -7.82
CA ARG A 12 -18.48 -20.82 -6.85
C ARG A 12 -18.82 -20.28 -5.46
N LEU A 13 -18.20 -19.19 -5.03
CA LEU A 13 -18.52 -18.55 -3.75
C LEU A 13 -19.90 -17.86 -3.73
N GLU A 14 -20.37 -17.36 -4.87
CA GLU A 14 -21.68 -16.70 -4.98
C GLU A 14 -22.85 -17.66 -4.76
N GLU A 15 -22.66 -18.96 -5.02
CA GLU A 15 -23.64 -20.02 -4.70
C GLU A 15 -23.91 -20.14 -3.19
N GLY A 16 -22.99 -19.65 -2.33
CA GLY A 16 -23.22 -19.43 -0.90
C GLY A 16 -23.24 -20.69 -0.02
N ASP A 17 -23.07 -21.89 -0.59
CA ASP A 17 -23.10 -23.18 0.12
C ASP A 17 -21.71 -23.69 0.52
N ILE A 18 -20.64 -22.98 0.17
CA ILE A 18 -19.26 -23.42 0.39
C ILE A 18 -18.40 -22.37 1.10
N SER A 19 -17.48 -22.85 1.93
CA SER A 19 -16.46 -21.99 2.54
C SER A 19 -15.42 -21.53 1.51
N LYS A 20 -14.76 -20.38 1.77
CA LYS A 20 -13.62 -19.90 0.98
C LYS A 20 -12.50 -20.95 0.81
N ALA A 21 -12.26 -21.76 1.84
CA ALA A 21 -11.26 -22.83 1.76
C ALA A 21 -11.74 -23.99 0.88
N GLY A 22 -13.02 -24.36 0.98
CA GLY A 22 -13.64 -25.38 0.12
C GLY A 22 -13.60 -24.98 -1.35
N ALA A 23 -14.04 -23.76 -1.69
CA ALA A 23 -14.04 -23.27 -3.06
C ALA A 23 -12.63 -23.24 -3.68
N ARG A 24 -11.60 -22.86 -2.91
CA ARG A 24 -10.22 -22.92 -3.42
C ARG A 24 -9.73 -24.35 -3.68
N ARG A 25 -10.15 -25.31 -2.87
CA ARG A 25 -9.77 -26.72 -3.04
C ARG A 25 -10.43 -27.30 -4.29
N GLU A 26 -11.74 -27.14 -4.41
CA GLU A 26 -12.54 -27.64 -5.53
C GLU A 26 -12.07 -27.07 -6.87
N ILE A 27 -11.92 -25.74 -6.96
CA ILE A 27 -11.43 -25.08 -8.19
C ILE A 27 -9.95 -25.40 -8.45
N GLY A 28 -9.15 -25.56 -7.40
CA GLY A 28 -7.76 -25.99 -7.52
C GLY A 28 -7.63 -27.38 -8.13
N GLU A 29 -8.40 -28.36 -7.63
CA GLU A 29 -8.45 -29.72 -8.15
C GLU A 29 -8.95 -29.76 -9.61
N LEU A 30 -10.04 -29.03 -9.89
CA LEU A 30 -10.63 -28.95 -11.23
C LEU A 30 -9.66 -28.41 -12.30
N LEU A 31 -8.80 -27.47 -11.92
CA LEU A 31 -7.87 -26.81 -12.83
C LEU A 31 -6.42 -27.33 -12.73
N GLY A 32 -6.16 -28.30 -11.85
CA GLY A 32 -4.81 -28.79 -11.56
C GLY A 32 -3.88 -27.75 -10.95
N VAL A 33 -4.43 -26.77 -10.21
CA VAL A 33 -3.70 -25.67 -9.57
C VAL A 33 -3.67 -25.88 -8.06
N LYS A 34 -2.50 -25.74 -7.44
CA LYS A 34 -2.36 -25.81 -5.97
C LYS A 34 -3.22 -24.74 -5.29
N GLU A 35 -3.90 -25.11 -4.20
CA GLU A 35 -4.75 -24.19 -3.41
C GLU A 35 -3.98 -22.91 -2.99
N SER A 36 -2.71 -23.06 -2.61
CA SER A 36 -1.84 -21.94 -2.21
C SER A 36 -1.61 -20.94 -3.36
N THR A 37 -1.48 -21.43 -4.58
CA THR A 37 -1.33 -20.60 -5.78
C THR A 37 -2.62 -19.83 -6.07
N LEU A 38 -3.76 -20.53 -6.03
CA LEU A 38 -5.07 -19.91 -6.25
C LEU A 38 -5.35 -18.84 -5.18
N ARG A 39 -5.03 -19.12 -3.92
CA ARG A 39 -5.13 -18.14 -2.82
C ARG A 39 -4.33 -16.87 -3.09
N ASN A 40 -3.11 -17.01 -3.61
CA ASN A 40 -2.26 -15.86 -3.91
C ASN A 40 -2.84 -15.00 -5.05
N TRP A 41 -3.43 -15.63 -6.07
CA TRP A 41 -4.09 -14.91 -7.15
C TRP A 41 -5.35 -14.16 -6.69
N ILE A 42 -6.18 -14.79 -5.86
CA ILE A 42 -7.37 -14.16 -5.25
C ILE A 42 -6.98 -12.93 -4.45
N ARG A 43 -6.00 -13.06 -3.54
CA ARG A 43 -5.51 -11.93 -2.73
C ARG A 43 -4.98 -10.77 -3.57
N LYS A 44 -4.30 -11.08 -4.69
CA LYS A 44 -3.81 -10.06 -5.61
C LYS A 44 -4.97 -9.31 -6.26
N GLN A 45 -6.03 -10.02 -6.64
CA GLN A 45 -7.22 -9.41 -7.25
C GLN A 45 -8.05 -8.61 -6.24
N GLU A 46 -8.26 -9.13 -5.01
CA GLU A 46 -8.93 -8.38 -3.93
C GLU A 46 -8.20 -7.05 -3.65
N LYS A 47 -6.87 -7.09 -3.56
CA LYS A 47 -6.05 -5.87 -3.38
C LYS A 47 -6.13 -4.91 -4.56
N GLN A 48 -6.28 -5.42 -5.79
CA GLN A 48 -6.43 -4.59 -6.98
C GLN A 48 -7.81 -3.94 -7.05
N ALA A 49 -8.86 -4.64 -6.63
CA ALA A 49 -10.21 -4.10 -6.56
C ALA A 49 -10.36 -3.02 -5.47
N GLU A 50 -9.56 -3.12 -4.41
CA GLU A 50 -9.53 -2.12 -3.32
C GLU A 50 -8.61 -0.93 -3.64
N ALA A 51 -7.69 -1.09 -4.59
CA ALA A 51 -6.88 0.01 -5.08
C ALA A 51 -7.74 0.93 -5.97
N PRO A 52 -7.63 2.27 -5.85
CA PRO A 52 -8.25 3.16 -6.81
C PRO A 52 -7.73 2.82 -8.21
N GLU A 53 -8.65 2.56 -9.15
CA GLU A 53 -8.31 2.29 -10.55
C GLU A 53 -7.34 3.37 -11.06
N PRO A 54 -6.29 3.04 -11.82
CA PRO A 54 -5.38 4.02 -12.37
C PRO A 54 -6.16 5.07 -13.20
N GLY A 55 -6.18 6.33 -12.73
CA GLY A 55 -6.96 7.41 -13.35
C GLY A 55 -8.37 7.62 -12.78
N SER A 56 -8.77 6.89 -11.73
CA SER A 56 -10.07 7.08 -11.04
C SER A 56 -10.17 8.35 -10.22
N LEU A 57 -9.03 8.94 -9.82
CA LEU A 57 -9.01 10.21 -9.13
C LEU A 57 -9.19 11.34 -10.15
N SER A 58 -10.17 12.21 -9.92
CA SER A 58 -10.30 13.44 -10.69
C SER A 58 -9.06 14.32 -10.51
N TYR A 59 -8.78 15.17 -11.51
CA TYR A 59 -7.68 16.15 -11.41
C TYR A 59 -7.76 16.97 -10.11
N GLN A 60 -8.97 17.31 -9.64
CA GLN A 60 -9.17 18.04 -8.39
C GLN A 60 -8.77 17.22 -7.16
N GLN A 61 -9.07 15.91 -7.13
CA GLN A 61 -8.68 15.03 -6.02
C GLN A 61 -7.15 14.86 -5.97
N LEU A 62 -6.52 14.69 -7.13
CA LEU A 62 -5.06 14.64 -7.24
C LEU A 62 -4.40 15.94 -6.78
N GLN A 63 -4.94 17.09 -7.20
CA GLN A 63 -4.44 18.40 -6.79
C GLN A 63 -4.57 18.61 -5.28
N ALA A 64 -5.71 18.25 -4.69
CA ALA A 64 -5.92 18.36 -3.25
C ALA A 64 -4.93 17.50 -2.45
N ALA A 65 -4.71 16.26 -2.87
CA ALA A 65 -3.73 15.37 -2.25
C ALA A 65 -2.29 15.90 -2.41
N TYR A 66 -1.95 16.45 -3.58
CA TYR A 66 -0.65 17.07 -3.81
C TYR A 66 -0.42 18.30 -2.92
N ASP A 67 -1.43 19.16 -2.78
CA ASP A 67 -1.33 20.38 -1.96
C ASP A 67 -1.20 20.05 -0.46
N GLU A 68 -1.91 19.03 0.01
CA GLU A 68 -1.74 18.51 1.37
C GLU A 68 -0.32 17.99 1.59
N GLN A 69 0.17 17.16 0.67
CA GLN A 69 1.51 16.62 0.74
C GLN A 69 2.59 17.73 0.68
N ALA A 70 2.39 18.75 -0.16
CA ALA A 70 3.29 19.88 -0.28
C ALA A 70 3.38 20.69 1.02
N LYS A 71 2.26 20.86 1.73
CA LYS A 71 2.23 21.51 3.06
C LYS A 71 3.05 20.70 4.08
N GLU A 72 2.91 19.38 4.11
CA GLU A 72 3.69 18.53 5.01
C GLU A 72 5.18 18.58 4.69
N VAL A 73 5.55 18.50 3.41
CA VAL A 73 6.96 18.65 2.98
C VAL A 73 7.52 20.02 3.40
N ALA A 74 6.75 21.10 3.28
CA ALA A 74 7.18 22.43 3.70
C ALA A 74 7.40 22.51 5.23
N LYS A 75 6.49 21.93 6.03
CA LYS A 75 6.64 21.83 7.49
C LYS A 75 7.89 21.04 7.88
N LEU A 76 8.10 19.89 7.25
CA LEU A 76 9.26 19.04 7.50
C LEU A 76 10.57 19.74 7.17
N ARG A 77 10.63 20.45 6.05
CA ARG A 77 11.81 21.26 5.68
C ARG A 77 12.08 22.34 6.72
N ARG A 78 11.06 23.08 7.16
CA ARG A 78 11.21 24.09 8.20
C ARG A 78 11.71 23.51 9.52
N ALA A 79 11.16 22.37 9.95
CA ALA A 79 11.61 21.67 11.14
C ALA A 79 13.07 21.22 11.00
N ASN A 80 13.45 20.69 9.83
CA ASN A 80 14.82 20.27 9.56
C ASN A 80 15.81 21.45 9.63
N GLU A 81 15.44 22.62 9.09
CA GLU A 81 16.29 23.81 9.19
C GLU A 81 16.46 24.27 10.65
N ILE A 82 15.41 24.24 11.47
CA ILE A 82 15.52 24.54 12.91
C ILE A 82 16.45 23.55 13.61
N LEU A 83 16.36 22.26 13.28
CA LEU A 83 17.22 21.24 13.89
C LEU A 83 18.68 21.42 13.47
N LYS A 84 18.94 21.77 12.20
CA LYS A 84 20.29 22.07 11.71
C LYS A 84 20.89 23.28 12.42
N THR A 85 20.14 24.37 12.54
CA THR A 85 20.63 25.57 13.21
C THR A 85 20.89 25.34 14.69
N ALA A 86 20.00 24.63 15.39
CA ALA A 86 20.21 24.22 16.77
C ALA A 86 21.47 23.34 16.92
N SER A 87 21.64 22.35 16.03
CA SER A 87 22.81 21.47 16.04
C SER A 87 24.11 22.25 15.84
N ALA A 88 24.14 23.21 14.91
CA ALA A 88 25.29 24.07 14.69
C ALA A 88 25.61 24.94 15.92
N PHE A 89 24.58 25.51 16.56
CA PHE A 89 24.75 26.30 17.78
C PHE A 89 25.34 25.47 18.93
N PHE A 90 24.83 24.26 19.14
CA PHE A 90 25.35 23.37 20.18
C PHE A 90 26.79 22.91 19.89
N ALA A 91 27.12 22.60 18.63
CA ALA A 91 28.47 22.25 18.24
C ALA A 91 29.47 23.38 18.52
N GLN A 92 29.11 24.63 18.21
CA GLN A 92 29.95 25.79 18.53
C GLN A 92 30.16 25.94 20.04
N ALA A 93 29.08 25.85 20.83
CA ALA A 93 29.16 25.97 22.28
C ALA A 93 30.01 24.86 22.92
N GLU A 94 30.02 23.64 22.36
CA GLU A 94 30.88 22.56 22.81
C GLU A 94 32.36 22.83 22.50
N LEU A 95 32.66 23.35 21.29
CA LEU A 95 34.01 23.75 20.91
C LEU A 95 34.55 24.86 21.84
N ASP A 96 33.74 25.89 22.10
CA ASP A 96 34.13 27.00 22.98
C ASP A 96 34.46 26.54 24.41
N ARG A 97 33.79 25.48 24.90
CA ARG A 97 34.09 24.88 26.22
C ARG A 97 35.40 24.08 26.22
N LYS A 98 35.76 23.44 25.11
CA LYS A 98 37.01 22.65 25.00
C LYS A 98 38.26 23.52 24.81
N LEU A 99 38.09 24.74 24.29
CA LEU A 99 39.17 25.70 24.05
C LEU A 99 39.49 26.60 25.26
N ARG A 100 38.70 26.52 26.33
CA ARG A 100 38.93 27.17 27.63
C ARG A 100 39.56 26.19 28.61
#